data_AF-A0A354P639-F1
#
_entry.id   AF-A0A354P639-F1
#
_cell.length_a   1.000
_cell.length_b   1.000
_cell.length_c   1.000
_cell.angle_alpha   90.00
_cell.angle_beta   90.00
_cell.angle_gamma   90.00
#
_symmetry.space_group_name_H-M   'P 1'
#
loop_
_entity.id
_entity.type
_entity.pdbx_description
1 polymer ?
#
loop_
_entity_poly.entity_id
_entity_poly.type
_entity_poly.pdbx_seq_one_letter_code
_entity_poly.pdbx_strand_id
1 'polypeptide(L)'
;DRWRQLKADQKELDRKSRALEVEAKAIEASAKADLTASGKDHINRGGYRIAWVEGRASIAWKNEFVEKLGAEAAAEIAAKAPVKKSMLITPPAEG
;
A
#
# COMPACT_ATOMS: atom_id res chain seq x y z
N ASP A 1 13.42 -8.78 38.69
CA ASP A 1 13.51 -9.39 37.34
C ASP A 1 12.69 -8.63 36.27
N ARG A 2 12.77 -7.29 36.22
CA ARG A 2 11.97 -6.44 35.32
C ARG A 2 12.33 -6.60 33.84
N TRP A 3 13.60 -6.83 33.53
CA TRP A 3 14.09 -7.02 32.17
C TRP A 3 13.48 -8.25 31.47
N ARG A 4 13.33 -9.36 32.19
CA ARG A 4 12.71 -10.58 31.64
C ARG A 4 11.23 -10.37 31.31
N GLN A 5 10.50 -9.65 32.16
CA GLN A 5 9.11 -9.29 31.89
C GLN A 5 8.99 -8.43 30.62
N LEU A 6 9.80 -7.39 30.49
CA LEU A 6 9.78 -6.53 29.29
C LEU A 6 10.09 -7.31 28.00
N LYS A 7 11.00 -8.30 28.06
CA LYS A 7 11.28 -9.19 26.93
C LYS A 7 10.11 -10.10 26.57
N ALA A 8 9.39 -10.60 27.57
CA ALA A 8 8.18 -11.38 27.33
C ALA A 8 7.07 -10.53 26.71
N ASP A 9 6.84 -9.32 27.24
CA ASP A 9 5.85 -8.37 26.72
C ASP A 9 6.18 -7.96 25.27
N GLN A 10 7.46 -7.69 24.97
CA GLN A 10 7.92 -7.39 23.61
C GLN A 10 7.56 -8.52 22.63
N LYS A 11 7.86 -9.77 23.01
CA LYS A 11 7.57 -10.93 22.16
C LYS A 11 6.08 -11.12 21.92
N GLU A 12 5.24 -10.81 22.91
CA GLU A 12 3.79 -10.89 22.78
C GLU A 12 3.24 -9.79 21.88
N LEU A 13 3.73 -8.55 22.01
CA LEU A 13 3.36 -7.45 21.12
C LEU A 13 3.76 -7.74 19.68
N ASP A 14 4.97 -8.28 19.46
CA ASP A 14 5.42 -8.68 18.12
C ASP A 14 4.51 -9.76 17.51
N ARG A 15 4.08 -10.73 18.32
CA ARG A 15 3.14 -11.78 17.87
C ARG A 15 1.80 -11.19 17.49
N LYS A 16 1.24 -10.30 18.33
CA LYS A 16 -0.04 -9.63 18.05
C LYS A 16 0.04 -8.75 16.80
N SER A 17 1.13 -7.99 16.66
CA SER A 17 1.39 -7.17 15.49
C SER A 17 1.40 -8.00 14.20
N ARG A 18 2.10 -9.13 14.20
CA ARG A 18 2.12 -10.06 13.05
C ARG A 18 0.75 -10.66 12.75
N ALA A 19 -0.02 -11.01 13.78
CA ALA A 19 -1.38 -11.54 13.60
C ALA A 19 -2.29 -10.50 12.94
N LEU A 20 -2.25 -9.25 13.41
CA LEU A 20 -2.98 -8.13 12.81
C LEU A 20 -2.55 -7.85 11.37
N GLU A 21 -1.24 -7.93 11.08
CA GLU A 21 -0.73 -7.75 9.71
C GLU A 21 -1.25 -8.84 8.76
N VAL A 22 -1.32 -10.09 9.22
CA VAL A 22 -1.89 -11.19 8.43
C VAL A 22 -3.37 -10.98 8.16
N GLU A 23 -4.13 -10.56 9.17
CA GLU A 23 -5.55 -10.28 9.03
C GLU A 23 -5.81 -9.10 8.07
N ALA A 24 -5.04 -8.01 8.20
CA ALA A 24 -5.11 -6.87 7.29
C ALA A 24 -4.86 -7.29 5.83
N LYS A 25 -3.83 -8.11 5.58
CA LYS A 25 -3.54 -8.65 4.23
C LYS A 25 -4.67 -9.51 3.69
N ALA A 26 -5.32 -10.32 4.54
CA ALA A 26 -6.45 -11.13 4.12
C ALA A 26 -7.66 -10.25 3.71
N ILE A 27 -7.92 -9.19 4.47
CA ILE A 27 -8.97 -8.21 4.17
C ILE A 27 -8.66 -7.47 2.87
N GLU A 28 -7.43 -7.00 2.68
CA GLU A 28 -7.00 -6.36 1.43
C GLU A 28 -7.15 -7.30 0.21
N ALA A 29 -6.75 -8.57 0.35
CA ALA A 29 -6.91 -9.55 -0.71
C ALA A 29 -8.39 -9.77 -1.07
N SER A 30 -9.26 -9.87 -0.06
CA SER A 30 -10.71 -9.98 -0.25
C SER A 30 -11.29 -8.73 -0.91
N ALA A 31 -10.93 -7.55 -0.45
CA ALA A 31 -11.35 -6.27 -1.02
C ALA A 31 -10.95 -6.15 -2.50
N LYS A 32 -9.73 -6.59 -2.84
CA LYS A 32 -9.23 -6.63 -4.22
C LYS A 32 -10.04 -7.60 -5.09
N ALA A 33 -10.36 -8.78 -4.56
CA ALA A 33 -11.18 -9.76 -5.26
C ALA A 33 -12.58 -9.20 -5.55
N ASP A 34 -13.21 -8.56 -4.57
CA ASP A 34 -14.53 -7.94 -4.71
C ASP A 34 -14.51 -6.83 -5.78
N LEU A 35 -13.53 -5.92 -5.72
CA LEU A 35 -13.40 -4.84 -6.69
C LEU A 35 -13.17 -5.39 -8.10
N THR A 36 -12.34 -6.42 -8.23
CA THR A 36 -12.08 -7.10 -9.52
C THR A 36 -13.35 -7.77 -10.06
N ALA A 37 -14.08 -8.52 -9.23
CA ALA A 37 -15.31 -9.20 -9.61
C ALA A 37 -16.44 -8.22 -9.97
N SER A 38 -16.47 -7.04 -9.35
CA SER A 38 -17.48 -6.02 -9.63
C SER A 38 -17.36 -5.39 -11.02
N GLY A 39 -16.17 -5.45 -11.64
CA GLY A 39 -15.86 -4.77 -12.90
C GLY A 39 -15.92 -3.23 -12.82
N LYS A 40 -16.08 -2.66 -11.63
CA LYS A 40 -16.16 -1.21 -11.41
C LYS A 40 -14.80 -0.64 -11.05
N ASP A 41 -14.65 0.67 -11.26
CA ASP A 41 -13.46 1.40 -10.80
C ASP A 41 -13.43 1.59 -9.28
N HIS A 42 -14.59 1.49 -8.61
CA HIS A 42 -14.69 1.54 -7.16
C HIS A 42 -15.92 0.79 -6.62
N ILE A 43 -15.82 0.36 -5.36
CA ILE A 43 -16.90 -0.21 -4.55
C ILE A 43 -16.88 0.38 -3.14
N ASN A 44 -18.00 0.32 -2.44
CA ASN A 44 -18.08 0.67 -1.02
C ASN A 44 -18.31 -0.62 -0.20
N ARG A 45 -17.55 -0.81 0.88
CA ARG A 45 -17.63 -1.97 1.77
C ARG A 45 -17.49 -1.52 3.22
N GLY A 46 -18.52 -1.76 4.04
CA GLY A 46 -18.47 -1.45 5.48
C GLY A 46 -18.15 0.01 5.81
N GLY A 47 -18.60 0.96 4.98
CA GLY A 47 -18.29 2.39 5.11
C GLY A 47 -16.97 2.83 4.45
N TYR A 48 -16.11 1.89 4.03
CA TYR A 48 -14.88 2.19 3.30
C TYR A 48 -15.13 2.27 1.80
N ARG A 49 -14.40 3.16 1.12
CA ARG A 49 -14.33 3.21 -0.35
C ARG A 49 -13.08 2.46 -0.81
N ILE A 50 -13.27 1.47 -1.67
CA ILE A 50 -12.19 0.68 -2.29
C ILE A 50 -12.17 1.06 -3.76
N ALA A 51 -11.05 1.56 -4.27
CA ALA A 51 -10.95 2.04 -5.66
C ALA A 51 -9.65 1.64 -6.34
N TRP A 52 -9.69 1.45 -7.65
CA TRP A 52 -8.50 1.44 -8.48
C TRP A 52 -8.00 2.88 -8.62
N VAL A 53 -6.74 3.09 -8.27
CA VAL A 53 -6.05 4.36 -8.47
C VAL A 53 -4.91 4.13 -9.44
N GLU A 54 -4.88 4.97 -10.47
CA GLU A 54 -3.78 5.02 -11.43
C GLU A 54 -2.61 5.79 -10.82
N GLY A 55 -1.56 5.07 -10.43
CA GLY A 55 -0.30 5.64 -9.99
C GLY A 55 0.73 5.56 -11.10
N ARG A 56 1.62 6.55 -11.20
CA ARG A 56 2.84 6.37 -12.01
C ARG A 56 3.76 5.38 -11.30
N ALA A 57 4.29 4.41 -12.02
CA ALA A 57 5.27 3.48 -11.46
C ALA A 57 6.47 4.28 -10.90
N SER A 58 6.85 4.02 -9.65
CA SER A 58 8.09 4.57 -9.11
C SER A 58 9.26 3.88 -9.81
N ILE A 59 10.02 4.65 -10.59
CA ILE A 59 11.26 4.14 -11.20
C ILE A 59 12.30 4.02 -10.09
N ALA A 60 12.63 2.80 -9.69
CA ALA A 60 13.53 2.52 -8.56
C ALA A 60 14.91 3.19 -8.71
N TRP A 61 15.37 3.39 -9.95
CA TRP A 61 16.64 4.01 -10.30
C TRP A 61 16.55 5.52 -10.58
N LYS A 62 15.39 6.16 -10.38
CA LYS A 62 15.18 7.57 -10.75
C LYS A 62 16.23 8.49 -10.12
N ASN A 63 16.54 8.30 -8.84
CA ASN A 63 17.50 9.16 -8.14
C ASN A 63 18.93 8.95 -8.67
N GLU A 64 19.35 7.69 -8.85
CA GLU A 64 20.67 7.35 -9.42
C GLU A 64 20.83 7.83 -10.87
N PHE A 65 19.74 7.94 -11.62
CA PHE A 65 19.73 8.40 -13.00
C PHE A 65 19.64 9.93 -13.12
N VAL A 66 18.94 10.61 -12.21
CA VAL A 66 18.98 12.08 -12.08
C VAL A 66 20.41 12.55 -11.83
N GLU A 67 21.15 11.85 -10.97
CA GLU A 67 22.55 12.16 -10.67
C GLU A 67 23.49 11.98 -11.87
N LYS A 68 23.20 11.03 -12.77
CA LYS A 68 24.07 10.71 -13.92
C LYS A 68 23.71 11.43 -15.23
N LEU A 69 22.43 11.69 -15.48
CA LEU A 69 21.94 12.18 -16.79
C LEU A 69 21.17 13.52 -16.70
N GLY A 70 21.01 14.06 -15.50
CA GLY A 70 20.32 15.34 -15.26
C GLY A 70 18.80 15.18 -15.09
N ALA A 71 18.20 16.19 -14.44
CA ALA A 71 16.79 16.18 -14.04
C ALA A 71 15.82 16.11 -15.24
N GLU A 72 16.19 16.67 -16.39
CA GLU A 72 15.34 16.71 -17.60
C GLU A 72 15.15 15.32 -18.21
N ALA A 73 16.21 14.54 -18.39
CA ALA A 73 16.13 13.18 -18.93
C ALA A 73 15.35 12.25 -17.99
N ALA A 74 15.53 12.39 -16.68
CA ALA A 74 14.78 11.62 -15.69
C ALA A 74 13.28 11.98 -15.66
N ALA A 75 12.92 13.23 -15.94
CA ALA A 75 11.53 13.67 -16.03
C ALA A 75 10.84 13.09 -17.27
N GLU A 76 11.52 13.05 -18.41
CA GLU A 76 10.97 12.49 -19.66
C GLU A 76 10.71 10.98 -19.54
N ILE A 77 11.62 10.23 -18.92
CA ILE A 77 11.42 8.80 -18.66
C ILE A 77 10.31 8.57 -17.64
N ALA A 78 10.23 9.38 -16.58
CA ALA A 78 9.14 9.32 -15.62
C ALA A 78 7.77 9.67 -16.23
N ALA A 79 7.74 10.50 -17.28
CA ALA A 79 6.52 10.79 -18.04
C ALA A 79 6.11 9.63 -18.95
N LYS A 80 7.08 8.85 -19.47
CA LYS A 80 6.84 7.66 -20.31
C LYS A 80 6.64 6.37 -19.50
N ALA A 81 6.78 6.43 -18.18
CA ALA A 81 6.63 5.25 -17.31
C ALA A 81 5.20 4.69 -17.38
N PRO A 82 5.04 3.36 -17.37
CA PRO A 82 3.72 2.75 -17.42
C PRO A 82 2.89 3.15 -16.21
N VAL A 83 1.61 3.43 -16.46
CA VAL A 83 0.62 3.66 -15.40
C VAL A 83 0.34 2.33 -14.72
N LYS A 84 0.57 2.27 -13.41
CA LYS A 84 0.29 1.10 -12.58
C LYS A 84 -1.03 1.34 -11.85
N LYS A 85 -2.00 0.43 -12.06
CA LYS A 85 -3.21 0.41 -11.23
C LYS A 85 -2.89 -0.23 -9.88
N SER A 86 -3.14 0.51 -8.80
CA SER A 86 -3.05 0.05 -7.43
C SER A 86 -4.40 0.21 -6.74
N MET A 87 -4.74 -0.69 -5.83
CA MET A 87 -5.95 -0.55 -5.02
C MET A 87 -5.70 0.41 -3.85
N LEU A 88 -6.60 1.36 -3.64
CA LEU A 88 -6.62 2.24 -2.46
C LEU A 88 -7.87 1.95 -1.64
N ILE A 89 -7.71 1.86 -0.32
CA ILE A 89 -8.81 1.74 0.64
C ILE A 89 -8.88 3.05 1.43
N THR A 90 -9.98 3.77 1.31
CA THR A 90 -10.22 5.05 2.00
C THR A 90 -11.26 4.84 3.09
N PRO A 91 -10.97 5.22 4.35
CA PRO A 91 -11.95 5.16 5.43
C PRO A 91 -13.13 6.11 5.17
N PRO A 92 -14.29 5.88 5.81
CA PRO A 92 -15.35 6.87 5.82
C PRO A 92 -14.81 8.19 6.37
N ALA A 93 -15.17 9.31 5.76
CA ALA A 93 -14.90 10.61 6.36
C ALA A 93 -15.59 10.61 7.73
N GLU A 94 -14.82 10.80 8.80
CA GLU A 94 -15.39 10.96 10.14
C GLU A 94 -16.38 12.13 10.08
N GLY A 95 -17.64 11.83 10.37
CA GLY A 95 -18.72 12.81 10.49
C GLY A 95 -18.89 13.24 11.94
#